data_AF-L9V164-F1
#
_entry.id   AF-L9V164-F1
#
_cell.length_a   1.000
_cell.length_b   1.000
_cell.length_c   1.000
_cell.angle_alpha   90.00
_cell.angle_beta   90.00
_cell.angle_gamma   90.00
#
_symmetry.space_group_name_H-M   'P 1'
#
loop_
_entity.id
_entity.type
_entity.pdbx_description
1 polymer ?
#
loop_
_entity_poly.entity_id
_entity_poly.type
_entity_poly.pdbx_seq_one_letter_code
_entity_poly.pdbx_strand_id
1 'polypeptide(L)'
;MVQINLRLSKAFLEDIDATWEEQGFNSRSEFLRYAARDAIKHPEFSREGWKQIAASEHDLRSGESDLVSRDEVLEMMDRDTDSE
;
A
#
# COMPACT_ATOMS: atom_id res chain seq x y z
N MET A 1 -15.96 23.26 4.92
CA MET A 1 -16.27 21.81 4.87
C MET A 1 -17.38 21.62 3.84
N VAL A 2 -17.24 20.68 2.91
CA VAL A 2 -18.27 20.40 1.89
C VAL A 2 -18.95 19.09 2.28
N GLN A 3 -20.28 19.03 2.18
CA GLN A 3 -21.04 17.80 2.39
C GLN A 3 -21.24 17.08 1.07
N ILE A 4 -21.14 15.76 1.11
CA ILE A 4 -21.44 14.88 -0.01
C ILE A 4 -22.48 13.86 0.45
N ASN A 5 -23.35 13.44 -0.48
CA ASN A 5 -24.28 12.33 -0.26
C ASN A 5 -23.80 11.12 -1.03
N LEU A 6 -23.74 9.96 -0.36
CA LEU A 6 -23.28 8.70 -0.95
C LEU A 6 -24.43 7.69 -0.92
N ARG A 7 -24.66 6.99 -2.04
CA ARG A 7 -25.58 5.84 -2.08
C ARG A 7 -24.79 4.56 -1.93
N LEU A 8 -25.13 3.76 -0.93
CA LEU A 8 -24.51 2.47 -0.63
C LEU A 8 -25.58 1.39 -0.50
N SER A 9 -25.19 0.12 -0.61
CA SER A 9 -26.05 -0.99 -0.20
C SER A 9 -26.12 -1.05 1.33
N LYS A 10 -27.20 -1.65 1.87
CA LYS A 10 -27.34 -1.82 3.32
C LYS A 10 -26.25 -2.72 3.90
N ALA A 11 -25.98 -3.85 3.25
CA ALA A 11 -24.94 -4.78 3.67
C ALA A 11 -23.57 -4.09 3.78
N PHE A 12 -23.20 -3.29 2.77
CA PHE A 12 -21.92 -2.58 2.82
C PHE A 12 -21.89 -1.47 3.89
N LEU A 13 -23.03 -0.86 4.19
CA LEU A 13 -23.12 0.07 5.32
C LEU A 13 -22.89 -0.65 6.66
N GLU A 14 -23.41 -1.86 6.83
CA GLU A 14 -23.17 -2.67 8.04
C GLU A 14 -21.69 -3.03 8.18
N ASP A 15 -21.02 -3.41 7.08
CA ASP A 15 -19.57 -3.68 7.07
C ASP A 15 -18.75 -2.43 7.46
N ILE A 16 -19.12 -1.27 6.91
CA ILE A 16 -18.51 0.01 7.28
C ILE A 16 -18.71 0.25 8.77
N ASP A 17 -19.96 0.12 9.25
CA ASP A 17 -20.36 0.39 10.63
C ASP A 17 -19.55 -0.48 11.63
N ALA A 18 -19.31 -1.76 11.32
CA ALA A 18 -18.45 -2.62 12.12
C ALA A 18 -16.98 -2.18 12.07
N THR A 19 -16.47 -1.82 10.88
CA THR A 19 -15.05 -1.49 10.66
C THR A 19 -14.62 -0.23 11.41
N TRP A 20 -15.38 0.87 11.34
CA TRP A 20 -14.95 2.13 11.98
C TRP A 20 -14.99 2.05 13.51
N GLU A 21 -15.92 1.27 14.07
CA GLU A 21 -16.00 1.02 15.52
C GLU A 21 -14.81 0.21 15.99
N GLU A 22 -14.48 -0.88 15.28
CA GLU A 22 -13.31 -1.72 15.58
C GLU A 22 -12.00 -0.94 15.49
N GLN A 23 -11.87 -0.05 14.50
CA GLN A 23 -10.70 0.81 14.35
C GLN A 23 -10.69 2.03 15.30
N GLY A 24 -11.73 2.20 16.14
CA GLY A 24 -11.76 3.21 17.19
C GLY A 24 -11.94 4.65 16.71
N PHE A 25 -12.53 4.86 15.53
CA PHE A 25 -12.86 6.21 15.06
C PHE A 25 -13.99 6.81 15.91
N ASN A 26 -14.08 8.15 15.98
CA ASN A 26 -15.15 8.80 16.76
C ASN A 26 -16.48 8.84 16.01
N SER A 27 -16.44 8.70 14.69
CA SER A 27 -17.63 8.67 13.84
C SER A 27 -17.37 8.05 12.49
N ARG A 28 -18.43 7.52 11.88
CA ARG A 28 -18.44 7.06 10.48
C ARG A 28 -17.94 8.10 9.49
N SER A 29 -18.39 9.35 9.64
CA SER A 29 -17.97 10.43 8.74
C SER A 29 -16.49 10.76 8.88
N GLU A 30 -15.87 10.49 10.03
CA GLU A 30 -14.41 10.60 10.19
C GLU A 30 -13.70 9.47 9.45
N PHE A 31 -14.13 8.22 9.66
CA PHE A 31 -13.59 7.05 8.96
C PHE A 31 -13.69 7.17 7.44
N LEU A 32 -14.86 7.55 6.91
CA LEU A 32 -15.04 7.72 5.47
C LEU A 32 -14.15 8.85 4.89
N ARG A 33 -13.91 9.92 5.65
CA ARG A 33 -12.99 10.98 5.24
C ARG A 33 -11.54 10.51 5.28
N TYR A 34 -11.17 9.71 6.28
CA TYR A 34 -9.86 9.08 6.38
C TYR A 34 -9.63 8.16 5.17
N ALA A 35 -10.50 7.19 4.93
CA ALA A 35 -10.39 6.25 3.82
C ALA A 35 -10.35 6.95 2.45
N ALA A 36 -11.20 7.96 2.24
CA ALA A 36 -11.19 8.74 1.00
C ALA A 36 -9.90 9.56 0.83
N ARG A 37 -9.33 10.09 1.92
CA ARG A 37 -8.05 10.81 1.87
C ARG A 37 -6.91 9.85 1.60
N ASP A 38 -6.89 8.72 2.28
CA ASP A 38 -5.88 7.69 2.16
C ASP A 38 -5.82 7.17 0.73
N ALA A 39 -6.96 6.77 0.15
CA ALA A 39 -7.05 6.35 -1.25
C ALA A 39 -6.50 7.37 -2.28
N ILE A 40 -6.46 8.66 -1.93
CA ILE A 40 -5.95 9.73 -2.81
C ILE A 40 -4.52 10.16 -2.48
N LYS A 41 -4.12 10.12 -1.20
CA LYS A 41 -2.83 10.63 -0.71
C LYS A 41 -1.79 9.54 -0.51
N HIS A 42 -2.27 8.34 -0.19
CA HIS A 42 -1.52 7.12 -0.01
C HIS A 42 -2.31 6.01 -0.71
N PRO A 43 -2.53 6.10 -2.04
CA PRO A 43 -3.16 4.99 -2.75
C PRO A 43 -2.33 3.77 -2.41
N GLU A 44 -2.91 2.83 -1.68
CA GLU A 44 -2.18 1.68 -1.17
C GLU A 44 -1.29 1.10 -2.26
N PHE A 45 -0.14 0.55 -1.85
CA PHE A 45 0.87 -0.11 -2.68
C PHE A 45 0.28 -0.44 -4.05
N SER A 46 0.66 0.35 -5.06
CA SER A 46 -0.10 0.42 -6.31
C SER A 46 -0.32 -1.00 -6.86
N ARG A 47 -1.33 -1.20 -7.72
CA ARG A 47 -1.48 -2.49 -8.42
C ARG A 47 -0.16 -2.94 -9.08
N GLU A 48 0.68 -1.99 -9.47
CA GLU A 48 2.03 -2.23 -9.95
C GLU A 48 2.98 -2.71 -8.83
N GLY A 49 2.97 -2.08 -7.65
CA GLY A 49 3.70 -2.57 -6.48
C GLY A 49 3.30 -3.99 -6.06
N TRP A 50 2.01 -4.34 -6.11
CA TRP A 50 1.56 -5.72 -5.89
C TRP A 50 2.09 -6.69 -6.95
N LYS A 51 2.15 -6.28 -8.23
CA LYS A 51 2.78 -7.09 -9.29
C LYS A 51 4.27 -7.27 -9.05
N GLN A 52 4.97 -6.25 -8.56
CA GLN A 52 6.39 -6.34 -8.24
C GLN A 52 6.64 -7.32 -7.11
N ILE A 53 5.87 -7.24 -6.01
CA ILE A 53 5.98 -8.21 -4.91
C ILE A 53 5.70 -9.64 -5.40
N ALA A 54 4.64 -9.83 -6.19
CA ALA A 54 4.29 -11.14 -6.73
C ALA A 54 5.34 -11.68 -7.73
N ALA A 55 5.95 -10.81 -8.53
CA ALA A 55 7.05 -11.16 -9.44
C ALA A 55 8.30 -11.55 -8.65
N SER A 56 8.74 -10.73 -7.69
CA SER A 56 9.89 -11.04 -6.83
C SER A 56 9.71 -12.34 -6.06
N GLU A 57 8.53 -12.61 -5.50
CA GLU A 57 8.24 -13.90 -4.84
C GLU A 57 8.28 -15.08 -5.82
N HIS A 58 7.81 -14.88 -7.06
CA HIS A 58 7.89 -15.91 -8.10
C HIS A 58 9.35 -16.19 -8.49
N ASP A 59 10.15 -15.15 -8.73
CA ASP A 59 11.56 -15.25 -9.12
C ASP A 59 12.40 -15.92 -8.03
N LEU A 60 12.12 -15.59 -6.75
CA LEU A 60 12.73 -16.26 -5.60
C LEU A 60 12.41 -17.76 -5.55
N ARG A 61 11.16 -18.13 -5.88
CA ARG A 61 10.71 -19.53 -5.85
C ARG A 61 11.13 -20.33 -7.09
N SER A 62 11.22 -19.70 -8.26
CA SER A 62 11.71 -20.32 -9.49
C SER A 62 13.23 -20.48 -9.51
N GLY A 63 13.94 -19.76 -8.63
CA GLY A 63 15.40 -19.69 -8.62
C GLY A 63 15.95 -18.83 -9.75
N GLU A 64 15.12 -18.03 -10.42
CA GLU A 64 15.51 -17.03 -11.41
C GLU A 64 15.91 -15.69 -10.76
N SER A 65 15.76 -15.55 -9.44
CA SER A 65 16.21 -14.36 -8.74
C SER A 65 17.74 -14.30 -8.70
N ASP A 66 18.32 -13.30 -9.37
CA ASP A 66 19.72 -12.91 -9.16
C ASP A 66 19.85 -12.23 -7.78
N LEU A 67 20.27 -13.00 -6.79
CA LEU A 67 20.50 -12.52 -5.43
C LEU A 67 21.93 -12.05 -5.30
N VAL A 68 22.11 -10.80 -4.89
CA VAL A 68 23.41 -10.22 -4.57
C VAL A 68 23.62 -10.19 -3.05
N SER A 69 24.86 -10.39 -2.63
CA SER A 69 25.20 -10.28 -1.21
C SER A 69 25.25 -8.82 -0.77
N ARG A 70 25.10 -8.56 0.54
CA ARG A 70 25.19 -7.20 1.08
C ARG A 70 26.54 -6.54 0.78
N ASP A 71 27.63 -7.29 0.86
CA ASP A 71 28.98 -6.75 0.65
C ASP A 71 29.19 -6.36 -0.83
N GLU A 72 28.65 -7.16 -1.76
CA GLU A 72 28.66 -6.86 -3.20
C GLU A 72 27.83 -5.61 -3.55
N VAL A 73 26.67 -5.42 -2.91
CA VAL A 73 25.86 -4.20 -3.07
C VAL A 73 26.63 -2.97 -2.61
N LEU A 74 27.33 -3.05 -1.48
CA LEU A 74 28.15 -1.94 -0.97
C LEU A 74 29.30 -1.62 -1.93
N GLU A 75 29.96 -2.64 -2.50
CA GLU A 75 31.02 -2.47 -3.50
C GLU A 75 30.51 -1.87 -4.83
N MET A 76 29.25 -2.14 -5.21
CA MET A 76 28.62 -1.50 -6.37
C MET A 76 28.32 -0.02 -6.12
N MET A 77 27.74 0.30 -4.96
CA MET A 77 27.38 1.68 -4.61
C MET A 77 28.61 2.58 -4.45
N ASP A 78 29.71 2.05 -3.90
CA ASP A 78 30.97 2.77 -3.73
C ASP A 78 31.62 3.12 -5.09
N ARG A 79 31.51 2.22 -6.08
CA ARG A 79 32.00 2.45 -7.45
C ARG A 79 31.20 3.52 -8.22
N ASP A 80 29.91 3.65 -7.95
CA ASP A 80 29.08 4.69 -8.56
C ASP A 80 29.39 6.09 -8.00
N THR A 81 29.78 6.20 -6.71
CA THR A 81 30.21 7.46 -6.10
C THR A 81 31.60 7.94 -6.50
N ASP A 82 32.46 7.05 -7.00
CA ASP A 82 33.83 7.37 -7.43
C ASP A 82 33.92 7.81 -8.92
N SER A 83 32.78 7.88 -9.61
CA SER A 83 32.67 8.28 -11.02
C SER A 83 32.14 9.71 -11.24
N GLU A 84 32.00 10.53 -10.19
CA GLU A 84 31.62 11.96 -10.27
C GLU A 84 32.79 12.94 -10.06
#